data_AF-A0A3B3Y6E3-F1
#
_entry.id   AF-A0A3B3Y6E3-F1
#
_cell.length_a   1.000
_cell.length_b   1.000
_cell.length_c   1.000
_cell.angle_alpha   90.00
_cell.angle_beta   90.00
_cell.angle_gamma   90.00
#
_symmetry.space_group_name_H-M   'P 1'
#
loop_
_entity.id
_entity.type
_entity.pdbx_description
1 polymer ?
#
loop_
_entity_poly.entity_id
_entity_poly.type
_entity_poly.pdbx_seq_one_letter_code
_entity_poly.pdbx_strand_id
1 'polypeptide(L)'
;MKKNLWIDVCVHFLLFMTLGVHSAATGKVVNDIDRRVPDLRQNIPKDYKIPIKFIPKEMGDMCWAKLNLYYLEESLKDLSEKFGNISSNNLNIQILIQFIEEKRIGISNMNTQMLEFECHYRDVKWETGKYFNFVEEVCNTADRERPEEECDPPPCPTTPIPTEESSSAQYTSGQDTSLSISTKEIARSSASSPSPLRQVVEKSLFSLLFIPLLALIFLLVWKVRSRRNVEHPRSNRGEEESFTDPMAPQPAGETSEK
;
A
#
# COMPACT_ATOMS: atom_id res chain seq x y z
N MET A 1 13.82 -15.97 -46.41
CA MET A 1 13.69 -14.94 -45.35
C MET A 1 12.33 -15.07 -44.67
N LYS A 2 12.23 -15.77 -43.53
CA LYS A 2 10.95 -15.87 -42.76
C LYS A 2 11.12 -16.23 -41.28
N LYS A 3 12.36 -16.25 -40.76
CA LYS A 3 12.66 -16.58 -39.34
C LYS A 3 12.87 -15.33 -38.46
N ASN A 4 13.15 -14.17 -39.07
CA ASN A 4 13.40 -12.93 -38.33
C ASN A 4 12.10 -12.23 -37.90
N LEU A 5 10.99 -12.42 -38.64
CA LEU A 5 9.69 -11.84 -38.32
C LEU A 5 9.06 -12.46 -37.07
N TRP A 6 9.27 -13.76 -36.85
CA TRP A 6 8.66 -14.45 -35.70
C TRP A 6 9.38 -14.14 -34.39
N ILE A 7 10.70 -13.98 -34.45
CA ILE A 7 11.52 -13.55 -33.30
C ILE A 7 11.14 -12.12 -32.90
N ASP A 8 10.92 -11.23 -33.86
CA ASP A 8 10.56 -9.84 -33.58
C ASP A 8 9.18 -9.74 -32.90
N VAL A 9 8.20 -10.52 -33.38
CA VAL A 9 6.88 -10.62 -32.74
C VAL A 9 6.99 -11.21 -31.32
N CYS A 10 7.79 -12.26 -31.12
CA CYS A 10 8.00 -12.85 -29.80
C CYS A 10 8.70 -11.89 -28.84
N VAL A 11 9.69 -11.12 -29.31
CA VAL A 11 10.40 -10.14 -28.47
C VAL A 11 9.48 -8.98 -28.10
N HIS A 12 8.69 -8.47 -29.04
CA HIS A 12 7.70 -7.42 -28.76
C HIS A 12 6.58 -7.91 -27.84
N PHE A 13 6.10 -9.15 -28.02
CA PHE A 13 5.09 -9.73 -27.14
C PHE A 13 5.64 -9.95 -25.73
N LEU A 14 6.88 -10.46 -25.59
CA LEU A 14 7.53 -10.61 -24.29
C LEU A 14 7.80 -9.26 -23.64
N LEU A 15 8.22 -8.24 -24.39
CA LEU A 15 8.34 -6.85 -23.91
C LEU A 15 6.99 -6.30 -23.47
N PHE A 16 5.90 -6.58 -24.18
CA PHE A 16 4.56 -6.17 -23.80
C PHE A 16 4.05 -6.92 -22.57
N MET A 17 4.46 -8.17 -22.35
CA MET A 17 4.13 -8.91 -21.13
C MET A 17 4.97 -8.47 -19.92
N THR A 18 6.23 -8.04 -20.12
CA THR A 18 7.10 -7.55 -19.03
C THR A 18 6.91 -6.06 -18.72
N LEU A 19 6.51 -5.24 -19.71
CA LEU A 19 6.24 -3.81 -19.54
C LEU A 19 4.75 -3.48 -19.44
N GLY A 20 3.87 -4.32 -19.99
CA GLY A 20 2.42 -4.11 -20.01
C GLY A 20 1.70 -4.65 -18.77
N VAL A 21 2.40 -5.34 -17.88
CA VAL A 21 1.94 -5.56 -16.51
C VAL A 21 2.53 -4.41 -15.70
N HIS A 22 1.75 -3.34 -15.55
CA HIS A 22 1.82 -2.21 -14.59
C HIS A 22 1.35 -0.90 -15.24
N SER A 23 0.36 -0.94 -16.14
CA SER A 23 -0.67 0.07 -16.03
C SER A 23 -1.55 -0.38 -14.86
N ALA A 24 -1.14 -0.01 -13.64
CA ALA A 24 -2.08 0.05 -12.55
C ALA A 24 -3.20 0.92 -13.09
N ALA A 25 -4.34 0.30 -13.41
CA ALA A 25 -5.56 1.04 -13.57
C ALA A 25 -5.71 1.76 -12.23
N THR A 26 -5.31 3.02 -12.19
CA THR A 26 -5.74 4.00 -11.21
C THR A 26 -7.22 4.25 -11.48
N GLY A 27 -8.01 3.18 -11.41
CA GLY A 27 -9.44 3.27 -11.33
C GLY A 27 -9.70 3.97 -10.03
N LYS A 28 -10.06 5.25 -10.11
CA LYS A 28 -10.64 6.01 -9.01
C LYS A 28 -11.51 5.07 -8.17
N VAL A 29 -11.23 4.87 -6.87
CA VAL A 29 -12.14 4.06 -6.05
C VAL A 29 -13.54 4.61 -6.24
N VAL A 30 -14.43 3.70 -6.62
CA VAL A 30 -15.83 4.04 -6.79
C VAL A 30 -16.35 4.44 -5.42
N ASN A 31 -16.78 5.69 -5.30
CA ASN A 31 -17.45 6.17 -4.11
C ASN A 31 -18.85 5.52 -4.05
N ASP A 32 -18.91 4.34 -3.45
CA ASP A 32 -20.12 3.55 -3.23
C ASP A 32 -20.68 3.71 -1.80
N ILE A 33 -20.28 4.76 -1.06
CA ILE A 33 -20.65 4.95 0.36
C ILE A 33 -22.17 4.85 0.56
N ASP A 34 -22.94 5.54 -0.29
CA ASP A 34 -24.41 5.60 -0.27
C ASP A 34 -25.06 4.22 -0.43
N ARG A 35 -24.34 3.23 -0.96
CA ARG A 35 -24.80 1.84 -1.07
C ARG A 35 -24.26 0.97 0.07
N ARG A 36 -22.96 1.05 0.38
CA ARG A 36 -22.31 0.15 1.34
C ARG A 36 -22.73 0.41 2.78
N VAL A 37 -22.88 1.69 3.15
CA VAL A 37 -23.23 2.07 4.53
C VAL A 37 -24.64 1.60 4.90
N PRO A 38 -25.69 1.81 4.10
CA PRO A 38 -27.02 1.29 4.40
C PRO A 38 -27.05 -0.24 4.54
N ASP A 39 -26.36 -0.98 3.67
CA ASP A 39 -26.27 -2.44 3.74
C ASP A 39 -25.68 -2.90 5.07
N LEU A 40 -24.56 -2.29 5.50
CA LEU A 40 -23.90 -2.62 6.75
C LEU A 40 -24.77 -2.30 7.97
N ARG A 41 -25.48 -1.17 7.96
CA ARG A 41 -26.42 -0.79 9.04
C ARG A 41 -27.58 -1.77 9.20
N GLN A 42 -28.04 -2.38 8.10
CA GLN A 42 -29.13 -3.36 8.12
C GLN A 42 -28.64 -4.74 8.58
N ASN A 43 -27.41 -5.11 8.23
CA ASN A 43 -26.87 -6.44 8.46
C ASN A 43 -26.14 -6.62 9.80
N ILE A 44 -25.84 -5.52 10.51
CA ILE A 44 -25.16 -5.55 11.81
C ILE A 44 -26.18 -5.22 12.92
N PRO A 45 -26.21 -5.98 14.05
CA PRO A 45 -27.15 -5.72 15.14
C PRO A 45 -27.09 -4.27 15.61
N LYS A 46 -28.27 -3.66 15.83
CA LYS A 46 -28.37 -2.21 16.11
C LYS A 46 -27.64 -1.81 17.40
N ASP A 47 -27.63 -2.69 18.38
CA ASP A 47 -27.04 -2.53 19.71
C ASP A 47 -25.56 -2.94 19.79
N TYR A 48 -24.99 -3.48 18.69
CA TYR A 48 -23.56 -3.81 18.63
C TYR A 48 -22.71 -2.56 18.87
N LYS A 49 -21.70 -2.69 19.73
CA LYS A 49 -20.86 -1.58 20.20
C LYS A 49 -19.51 -1.59 19.49
N ILE A 50 -19.36 -0.75 18.48
CA ILE A 50 -18.17 -0.64 17.65
C ILE A 50 -17.20 0.36 18.31
N PRO A 51 -15.96 -0.04 18.65
CA PRO A 51 -14.96 0.87 19.20
C PRO A 51 -14.46 1.84 18.13
N ILE A 52 -14.28 3.10 18.51
CA ILE A 52 -13.72 4.15 17.65
C ILE A 52 -12.98 5.17 18.50
N LYS A 53 -11.79 5.55 18.04
CA LYS A 53 -11.09 6.75 18.48
C LYS A 53 -11.39 7.85 17.48
N PHE A 54 -11.92 8.99 17.93
CA PHE A 54 -12.34 10.05 17.01
C PHE A 54 -12.09 11.43 17.59
N ILE A 55 -11.92 12.43 16.73
CA ILE A 55 -11.93 13.84 17.11
C ILE A 55 -13.32 14.44 16.82
N PRO A 56 -13.96 15.10 17.80
CA PRO A 56 -15.21 15.82 17.57
C PRO A 56 -15.06 16.99 16.60
N LYS A 57 -16.13 17.35 15.88
CA LYS A 57 -16.11 18.43 14.87
C LYS A 57 -15.69 19.77 15.46
N GLU A 58 -16.14 20.02 16.68
CA GLU A 58 -15.90 21.26 17.41
C GLU A 58 -14.42 21.44 17.77
N MET A 59 -13.66 20.33 17.80
CA MET A 59 -12.22 20.34 18.06
C MET A 59 -11.38 20.30 16.79
N GLY A 60 -11.89 19.69 15.71
CA GLY A 60 -11.18 19.58 14.44
C GLY A 60 -11.48 20.71 13.44
N ASP A 61 -12.46 21.55 13.72
CA ASP A 61 -13.00 22.60 12.83
C ASP A 61 -13.17 22.08 11.39
N MET A 62 -12.63 22.76 10.37
CA MET A 62 -12.69 22.31 8.97
C MET A 62 -11.87 21.06 8.68
N CYS A 63 -10.98 20.63 9.58
CA CYS A 63 -10.11 19.48 9.39
C CYS A 63 -10.63 18.20 10.05
N TRP A 64 -11.76 18.25 10.74
CA TRP A 64 -12.25 17.13 11.55
C TRP A 64 -12.39 15.83 10.72
N ALA A 65 -12.87 15.91 9.48
CA ALA A 65 -13.07 14.74 8.65
C ALA A 65 -11.73 14.12 8.26
N LYS A 66 -10.81 14.94 7.74
CA LYS A 66 -9.42 14.58 7.45
C LYS A 66 -8.73 13.89 8.63
N LEU A 67 -8.79 14.49 9.82
CA LEU A 67 -8.17 13.98 11.04
C LEU A 67 -8.76 12.62 11.48
N ASN A 68 -10.04 12.37 11.21
CA ASN A 68 -10.70 11.11 11.58
C ASN A 68 -10.41 9.94 10.64
N LEU A 69 -9.90 10.17 9.42
CA LEU A 69 -9.68 9.11 8.43
C LEU A 69 -8.81 7.96 8.98
N TYR A 70 -7.74 8.26 9.71
CA TYR A 70 -6.83 7.23 10.24
C TYR A 70 -7.54 6.28 11.21
N TYR A 71 -8.14 6.82 12.27
CA TYR A 71 -8.75 5.96 13.29
C TYR A 71 -10.06 5.32 12.82
N LEU A 72 -10.72 5.92 11.82
CA LEU A 72 -11.85 5.30 11.15
C LEU A 72 -11.43 4.06 10.35
N GLU A 73 -10.30 4.14 9.62
CA GLU A 73 -9.73 2.99 8.91
C GLU A 73 -9.39 1.85 9.86
N GLU A 74 -8.68 2.13 10.95
CA GLU A 74 -8.31 1.12 11.94
C GLU A 74 -9.55 0.47 12.59
N SER A 75 -10.55 1.28 12.94
CA SER A 75 -11.82 0.78 13.47
C SER A 75 -12.56 -0.12 12.46
N LEU A 76 -12.55 0.22 11.18
CA LEU A 76 -13.16 -0.60 10.13
C LEU A 76 -12.38 -1.89 9.89
N LYS A 77 -11.03 -1.87 9.95
CA LYS A 77 -10.21 -3.08 9.89
C LYS A 77 -10.58 -4.04 11.02
N ASP A 78 -10.61 -3.55 12.26
CA ASP A 78 -11.02 -4.33 13.43
C ASP A 78 -12.43 -4.92 13.30
N LEU A 79 -13.36 -4.14 12.73
CA LEU A 79 -14.72 -4.59 12.47
C LEU A 79 -14.76 -5.67 11.39
N SER A 80 -13.94 -5.54 10.34
CA SER A 80 -13.89 -6.50 9.23
C SER A 80 -13.50 -7.90 9.69
N GLU A 81 -12.62 -8.00 10.70
CA GLU A 81 -12.17 -9.27 11.28
C GLU A 81 -13.30 -10.05 11.99
N LYS A 82 -14.42 -9.39 12.31
CA LYS A 82 -15.59 -10.05 12.91
C LYS A 82 -16.41 -10.84 11.90
N PHE A 83 -16.12 -10.69 10.61
CA PHE A 83 -16.86 -11.33 9.54
C PHE A 83 -15.97 -12.31 8.76
N GLY A 84 -16.57 -13.38 8.24
CA GLY A 84 -15.86 -14.29 7.35
C GLY A 84 -15.38 -13.56 6.08
N ASN A 85 -14.22 -13.97 5.57
CA ASN A 85 -13.55 -13.38 4.40
C ASN A 85 -14.40 -13.36 3.11
N ILE A 86 -15.36 -14.27 2.97
CA ILE A 86 -16.28 -14.32 1.81
C ILE A 86 -17.64 -13.65 2.07
N SER A 87 -17.85 -13.06 3.24
CA SER A 87 -19.12 -12.44 3.58
C SER A 87 -19.32 -11.10 2.86
N SER A 88 -20.57 -10.77 2.55
CA SER A 88 -20.92 -9.47 1.97
C SER A 88 -20.58 -8.30 2.90
N ASN A 89 -20.71 -8.48 4.22
CA ASN A 89 -20.33 -7.46 5.20
C ASN A 89 -18.82 -7.19 5.17
N ASN A 90 -17.99 -8.24 5.15
CA ASN A 90 -16.54 -8.07 5.04
C ASN A 90 -16.19 -7.34 3.73
N LEU A 91 -16.76 -7.75 2.60
CA LEU A 91 -16.56 -7.09 1.31
C LEU A 91 -16.94 -5.60 1.35
N ASN A 92 -18.12 -5.28 1.88
CA ASN A 92 -18.58 -3.89 1.99
C ASN A 92 -17.66 -3.06 2.89
N ILE A 93 -17.17 -3.61 4.00
CA ILE A 93 -16.20 -2.94 4.88
C ILE A 93 -14.86 -2.73 4.16
N GLN A 94 -14.34 -3.74 3.44
CA GLN A 94 -13.08 -3.63 2.70
C GLN A 94 -13.14 -2.53 1.62
N ILE A 95 -14.28 -2.37 0.94
CA ILE A 95 -14.49 -1.27 -0.02
C ILE A 95 -14.41 0.10 0.68
N LEU A 96 -14.99 0.24 1.89
CA LEU A 96 -14.90 1.47 2.67
C LEU A 96 -13.47 1.75 3.15
N ILE A 97 -12.74 0.72 3.58
CA ILE A 97 -11.32 0.82 3.96
C ILE A 97 -10.51 1.32 2.76
N GLN A 98 -10.68 0.72 1.58
CA GLN A 98 -9.96 1.11 0.38
C GLN A 98 -10.24 2.57 -0.02
N PHE A 99 -11.50 3.02 0.10
CA PHE A 99 -11.84 4.43 -0.11
C PHE A 99 -11.07 5.36 0.85
N ILE A 100 -11.05 5.02 2.15
CA ILE A 100 -10.36 5.82 3.17
C ILE A 100 -8.85 5.83 2.93
N GLU A 101 -8.25 4.69 2.57
CA GLU A 101 -6.83 4.57 2.25
C GLU A 101 -6.46 5.49 1.08
N GLU A 102 -7.25 5.52 0.01
CA GLU A 102 -7.02 6.44 -1.12
C GLU A 102 -7.09 7.91 -0.70
N LYS A 103 -8.02 8.27 0.18
CA LYS A 103 -8.10 9.63 0.72
C LYS A 103 -6.89 9.97 1.56
N ARG A 104 -6.40 9.05 2.39
CA ARG A 104 -5.23 9.25 3.24
C ARG A 104 -3.94 9.40 2.46
N ILE A 105 -3.75 8.65 1.37
CA ILE A 105 -2.55 8.75 0.53
C ILE A 105 -2.40 10.16 -0.07
N GLY A 106 -3.51 10.86 -0.32
CA GLY A 106 -3.50 12.24 -0.81
C GLY A 106 -3.13 13.30 0.22
N ILE A 107 -3.03 12.94 1.51
CA ILE A 107 -2.83 13.90 2.60
C ILE A 107 -1.35 13.96 3.01
N SER A 108 -0.74 15.12 2.86
CA SER A 108 0.58 15.40 3.40
C SER A 108 0.54 15.52 4.93
N ASN A 109 1.60 15.05 5.60
CA ASN A 109 1.82 15.25 7.05
C ASN A 109 0.72 14.75 7.99
N MET A 110 -0.12 13.79 7.57
CA MET A 110 -1.21 13.22 8.41
C MET A 110 -0.75 12.86 9.83
N ASN A 111 0.38 12.14 9.94
CA ASN A 111 0.90 11.71 11.23
C ASN A 111 1.24 12.88 12.16
N THR A 112 1.82 13.96 11.62
CA THR A 112 2.15 15.16 12.39
C THR A 112 0.87 15.84 12.87
N GLN A 113 -0.10 16.04 11.98
CA GLN A 113 -1.40 16.63 12.34
C GLN A 113 -2.13 15.80 13.40
N MET A 114 -2.12 14.47 13.27
CA MET A 114 -2.71 13.60 14.28
C MET A 114 -2.07 13.74 15.66
N LEU A 115 -0.74 13.91 15.73
CA LEU A 115 -0.02 14.11 16.99
C LEU A 115 -0.34 15.47 17.62
N GLU A 116 -0.43 16.52 16.82
CA GLU A 116 -0.79 17.87 17.28
C GLU A 116 -2.20 17.92 17.90
N PHE A 117 -3.12 17.08 17.39
CA PHE A 117 -4.49 16.97 17.88
C PHE A 117 -4.68 15.82 18.90
N GLU A 118 -3.62 15.14 19.34
CA GLU A 118 -3.71 13.89 20.12
C GLU A 118 -4.61 14.02 21.36
N CYS A 119 -4.50 15.13 22.09
CA CYS A 119 -5.25 15.38 23.32
C CYS A 119 -6.76 15.59 23.11
N HIS A 120 -7.22 15.74 21.87
CA HIS A 120 -8.62 15.99 21.50
C HIS A 120 -9.36 14.75 21.04
N TYR A 121 -8.63 13.66 20.76
CA TYR A 121 -9.25 12.40 20.43
C TYR A 121 -9.94 11.77 21.63
N ARG A 122 -11.04 11.07 21.36
CA ARG A 122 -11.84 10.38 22.37
C ARG A 122 -12.02 8.93 21.96
N ASP A 123 -11.77 8.04 22.90
CA ASP A 123 -12.08 6.62 22.77
C ASP A 123 -13.51 6.36 23.25
N VAL A 124 -14.35 5.85 22.36
CA VAL A 124 -15.75 5.54 22.65
C VAL A 124 -16.17 4.24 21.98
N LYS A 125 -17.31 3.71 22.39
CA LYS A 125 -17.99 2.63 21.67
C LYS A 125 -19.37 3.11 21.24
N TRP A 126 -19.65 3.05 19.95
CA TRP A 126 -20.91 3.51 19.38
C TRP A 126 -21.78 2.35 18.92
N GLU A 127 -23.08 2.55 19.01
CA GLU A 127 -24.05 1.68 18.36
C GLU A 127 -23.90 1.74 16.85
N THR A 128 -24.17 0.63 16.17
CA THR A 128 -24.06 0.44 14.72
C THR A 128 -24.60 1.64 13.93
N GLY A 129 -25.81 2.11 14.26
CA GLY A 129 -26.40 3.24 13.55
C GLY A 129 -25.59 4.53 13.67
N LYS A 130 -25.15 4.87 14.88
CA LYS A 130 -24.35 6.08 15.14
C LYS A 130 -22.97 5.99 14.48
N TYR A 131 -22.32 4.81 14.58
CA TYR A 131 -21.03 4.57 13.97
C TYR A 131 -21.06 4.74 12.45
N PHE A 132 -22.03 4.11 11.79
CA PHE A 132 -22.10 4.18 10.32
C PHE A 132 -22.59 5.52 9.78
N ASN A 133 -23.39 6.27 10.55
CA ASN A 133 -23.67 7.68 10.22
C ASN A 133 -22.38 8.51 10.26
N PHE A 134 -21.49 8.25 11.22
CA PHE A 134 -20.19 8.91 11.30
C PHE A 134 -19.27 8.51 10.13
N VAL A 135 -19.24 7.22 9.77
CA VAL A 135 -18.50 6.74 8.58
C VAL A 135 -18.95 7.49 7.32
N GLU A 136 -20.26 7.53 7.07
CA GLU A 136 -20.84 8.22 5.93
C GLU A 136 -20.45 9.71 5.91
N GLU A 137 -20.54 10.37 7.07
CA GLU A 137 -20.26 11.79 7.17
C GLU A 137 -18.78 12.13 6.96
N VAL A 138 -17.87 11.39 7.59
CA VAL A 138 -16.41 11.57 7.42
C VAL A 138 -16.04 11.35 5.97
N CYS A 139 -16.47 10.23 5.38
CA CYS A 139 -16.09 9.88 4.02
C CYS A 139 -16.67 10.86 2.98
N ASN A 140 -17.93 11.30 3.13
CA ASN A 140 -18.53 12.29 2.23
C ASN A 140 -17.90 13.68 2.36
N THR A 141 -17.48 14.06 3.57
CA THR A 141 -16.81 15.33 3.82
C THR A 141 -15.39 15.33 3.25
N ALA A 142 -14.61 14.27 3.54
CA ALA A 142 -13.27 14.08 3.01
C ALA A 142 -13.23 13.86 1.49
N ASP A 143 -14.33 13.44 0.85
CA ASP A 143 -14.42 13.39 -0.62
C ASP A 143 -14.41 14.79 -1.26
N ARG A 144 -14.86 15.80 -0.52
CA ARG A 144 -15.06 17.18 -1.00
C ARG A 144 -13.94 18.13 -0.59
N GLU A 145 -13.30 17.88 0.55
CA GLU A 145 -12.22 18.72 1.10
C GLU A 145 -10.96 18.70 0.21
N ARG A 146 -10.27 19.84 0.15
CA ARG A 146 -8.96 19.92 -0.51
C ARG A 146 -7.88 19.39 0.43
N PRO A 147 -6.89 18.62 -0.06
CA PRO A 147 -5.86 18.01 0.80
C PRO A 147 -4.98 19.01 1.55
N GLU A 148 -4.83 20.23 1.02
CA GLU A 148 -3.82 21.22 1.41
C GLU A 148 -4.26 22.19 2.52
N GLU A 149 -5.44 21.99 3.12
CA GLU A 149 -5.86 22.84 4.25
C GLU A 149 -5.02 22.52 5.49
N GLU A 150 -4.36 23.57 6.00
CA GLU A 150 -3.57 23.57 7.24
C GLU A 150 -4.52 23.62 8.44
N CYS A 151 -4.19 22.84 9.47
CA CYS A 151 -5.08 22.59 10.61
C CYS A 151 -4.38 23.03 11.89
N ASP A 152 -4.92 24.03 12.57
CA ASP A 152 -4.41 24.48 13.86
C ASP A 152 -5.22 23.86 15.02
N PRO A 153 -4.58 23.16 15.97
CA PRO A 153 -5.32 22.55 17.07
C PRO A 153 -5.80 23.60 18.09
N PRO A 154 -7.02 23.46 18.63
CA PRO A 154 -7.43 24.26 19.77
C PRO A 154 -6.61 23.89 21.03
N PRO A 155 -6.61 24.74 22.08
CA PRO A 155 -5.94 24.41 23.33
C PRO A 155 -6.48 23.10 23.94
N CYS A 156 -5.59 22.22 24.40
CA CYS A 156 -5.98 20.98 25.05
C CYS A 156 -6.87 21.24 26.28
N PRO A 157 -7.87 20.37 26.56
CA PRO A 157 -8.72 20.51 27.73
C PRO A 157 -7.89 20.51 29.02
N THR A 158 -7.95 21.60 29.79
CA THR A 158 -7.33 21.66 31.12
C THR A 158 -8.14 20.79 32.07
N THR A 159 -7.54 19.73 32.60
CA THR A 159 -8.16 18.98 33.71
C THR A 159 -8.17 19.88 34.94
N PRO A 160 -9.33 20.17 35.58
CA PRO A 160 -9.33 20.91 36.83
C PRO A 160 -8.59 20.09 37.90
N ILE A 161 -7.49 20.64 38.40
CA ILE A 161 -6.78 20.10 39.56
C ILE A 161 -7.71 20.26 40.78
N PRO A 162 -8.03 19.19 41.52
CA PRO A 162 -8.72 19.33 42.80
C PRO A 162 -7.84 20.13 43.76
N THR A 163 -8.29 21.32 44.15
CA THR A 163 -7.64 22.14 45.17
C THR A 163 -7.82 21.46 46.53
N GLU A 164 -6.77 20.85 47.05
CA GLU A 164 -6.68 20.60 48.50
C GLU A 164 -6.07 21.84 49.17
N GLU A 165 -6.90 22.52 49.96
CA GLU A 165 -6.48 23.55 50.91
C GLU A 165 -5.87 22.92 52.17
N SER A 166 -4.62 23.25 52.51
CA SER A 166 -4.24 23.72 53.87
C SER A 166 -2.72 23.88 54.11
N SER A 167 -2.39 25.09 54.56
CA SER A 167 -1.55 25.42 55.73
C SER A 167 0.00 25.40 55.64
N SER A 168 0.51 26.62 55.38
CA SER A 168 1.59 27.37 56.04
C SER A 168 2.86 26.69 56.56
N ALA A 169 4.02 27.21 56.15
CA ALA A 169 4.96 27.92 57.04
C ALA A 169 6.02 28.71 56.23
N GLN A 170 6.23 29.96 56.64
CA GLN A 170 7.22 30.92 56.12
C GLN A 170 8.63 30.61 56.65
N TYR A 171 9.66 30.85 55.83
CA TYR A 171 10.95 31.38 56.30
C TYR A 171 11.54 32.34 55.26
N THR A 172 12.17 33.38 55.79
CA THR A 172 12.42 34.69 55.18
C THR A 172 13.85 34.84 54.66
N SER A 173 13.97 35.51 53.50
CA SER A 173 15.05 36.41 53.04
C SER A 173 16.49 35.91 52.82
N GLY A 174 17.02 36.17 51.60
CA GLY A 174 18.39 36.64 51.46
C GLY A 174 19.21 36.11 50.28
N GLN A 175 19.30 36.94 49.23
CA GLN A 175 20.38 37.10 48.24
C GLN A 175 20.56 36.11 47.07
N ASP A 176 20.52 36.74 45.89
CA ASP A 176 20.98 36.26 44.59
C ASP A 176 22.42 35.76 44.62
N THR A 177 22.65 34.55 44.10
CA THR A 177 23.87 34.20 43.35
C THR A 177 23.54 33.04 42.42
N SER A 178 23.74 33.26 41.12
CA SER A 178 23.77 32.22 40.10
C SER A 178 24.86 31.19 40.42
N LEU A 179 24.53 29.90 40.47
CA LEU A 179 25.09 28.86 39.58
C LEU A 179 24.60 27.45 39.96
N SER A 180 24.10 26.75 38.95
CA SER A 180 24.42 25.36 38.58
C SER A 180 23.85 24.16 39.38
N ILE A 181 23.64 23.10 38.57
CA ILE A 181 23.40 21.67 38.87
C ILE A 181 21.89 21.30 38.83
N SER A 182 21.38 20.41 37.98
CA SER A 182 22.01 19.27 37.29
C SER A 182 21.42 19.07 35.88
N THR A 183 22.17 19.45 34.85
CA THR A 183 22.02 18.90 33.51
C THR A 183 22.48 17.45 33.56
N LYS A 184 21.56 16.49 33.58
CA LYS A 184 21.92 15.10 33.25
C LYS A 184 21.87 14.99 31.74
N GLU A 185 23.01 15.24 31.12
CA GLU A 185 23.27 14.81 29.76
C GLU A 185 23.08 13.29 29.68
N ILE A 186 22.15 12.85 28.84
CA ILE A 186 22.32 11.61 28.10
C ILE A 186 22.50 12.03 26.66
N ALA A 187 23.76 12.19 26.30
CA ALA A 187 24.19 12.33 24.92
C ALA A 187 23.72 11.12 24.11
N ARG A 188 22.85 11.40 23.14
CA ARG A 188 22.98 11.01 21.74
C ARG A 188 23.71 9.67 21.50
N SER A 189 22.93 8.60 21.36
CA SER A 189 23.23 7.56 20.37
C SER A 189 22.25 7.71 19.22
N SER A 190 22.66 8.49 18.22
CA SER A 190 22.12 8.42 16.88
C SER A 190 22.41 7.03 16.32
N ALA A 191 21.46 6.12 16.43
CA ALA A 191 21.46 4.88 15.68
C ALA A 191 20.03 4.68 15.18
N SER A 192 19.74 5.28 14.02
CA SER A 192 18.58 4.93 13.22
C SER A 192 18.67 3.44 12.88
N SER A 193 18.00 2.60 13.66
CA SER A 193 17.73 1.22 13.29
C SER A 193 16.67 1.24 12.18
N PRO A 194 16.99 0.83 10.94
CA PRO A 194 15.96 0.65 9.93
C PRO A 194 15.02 -0.46 10.36
N SER A 195 13.72 -0.20 10.30
CA SER A 195 12.66 -1.14 10.60
C SER A 195 12.86 -2.47 9.81
N PRO A 196 12.71 -3.65 10.46
CA PRO A 196 13.04 -4.94 9.86
C PRO A 196 12.22 -5.23 8.60
N LEU A 197 11.02 -4.68 8.47
CA LEU A 197 10.17 -4.83 7.29
C LEU A 197 10.72 -4.09 6.06
N ARG A 198 11.32 -2.92 6.23
CA ARG A 198 11.89 -2.14 5.12
C ARG A 198 13.13 -2.83 4.54
N GLN A 199 13.92 -3.46 5.41
CA GLN A 199 15.12 -4.20 5.01
C GLN A 199 14.77 -5.52 4.29
N VAL A 200 13.68 -6.19 4.66
CA VAL A 200 13.21 -7.40 3.97
C VAL A 200 12.62 -7.06 2.60
N VAL A 201 11.88 -5.96 2.47
CA VAL A 201 11.31 -5.50 1.19
C VAL A 201 12.41 -5.02 0.22
N GLU A 202 13.40 -4.25 0.69
CA GLU A 202 14.53 -3.83 -0.16
C GLU A 202 15.37 -5.03 -0.61
N LYS A 203 15.70 -5.97 0.30
CA LYS A 203 16.43 -7.20 -0.05
C LYS A 203 15.63 -8.10 -1.00
N SER A 204 14.30 -8.14 -0.87
CA SER A 204 13.41 -8.89 -1.75
C SER A 204 13.34 -8.28 -3.15
N LEU A 205 13.23 -6.95 -3.27
CA LEU A 205 13.23 -6.23 -4.54
C LEU A 205 14.56 -6.34 -5.29
N PHE A 206 15.69 -6.21 -4.59
CA PHE A 206 17.00 -6.41 -5.21
C PHE A 206 17.17 -7.85 -5.68
N SER A 207 16.77 -8.85 -4.87
CA SER A 207 16.84 -10.27 -5.27
C SER A 207 15.95 -10.57 -6.50
N LEU A 208 14.77 -9.95 -6.59
CA LEU A 208 13.87 -10.05 -7.74
C LEU A 208 14.43 -9.41 -9.02
N LEU A 209 15.24 -8.35 -8.92
CA LEU A 209 15.90 -7.72 -10.07
C LEU A 209 17.17 -8.48 -10.51
N PHE A 210 17.87 -9.13 -9.57
CA PHE A 210 19.09 -9.89 -9.89
C PHE A 210 18.83 -11.14 -10.73
N ILE A 211 17.73 -11.87 -10.48
CA ILE A 211 17.38 -13.09 -11.23
C ILE A 211 17.22 -12.82 -12.75
N PRO A 212 16.40 -11.84 -13.20
CA PRO A 212 16.28 -11.53 -14.61
C PRO A 212 17.55 -10.91 -15.22
N LEU A 213 18.31 -10.12 -14.45
CA LEU A 213 19.60 -9.56 -14.88
C LEU A 213 20.64 -10.66 -15.15
N LEU A 214 20.77 -11.63 -14.24
CA LEU A 214 21.67 -12.77 -14.41
C LEU A 214 21.25 -13.63 -15.60
N ALA A 215 19.96 -13.90 -15.78
CA ALA A 215 19.45 -14.62 -16.94
C ALA A 215 19.81 -13.92 -18.27
N LEU A 216 19.66 -12.59 -18.34
CA LEU A 216 20.07 -11.80 -19.51
C LEU A 216 21.58 -11.88 -19.77
N ILE A 217 22.42 -11.75 -18.73
CA ILE A 217 23.87 -11.88 -18.85
C ILE A 217 24.25 -13.29 -19.34
N PHE A 218 23.64 -14.34 -18.80
CA PHE A 218 23.87 -15.71 -19.25
C PHE A 218 23.48 -15.91 -20.72
N LEU A 219 22.34 -15.36 -21.15
CA LEU A 219 21.92 -15.43 -22.56
C LEU A 219 22.88 -14.68 -23.48
N LEU A 220 23.40 -13.52 -23.06
CA LEU A 220 24.39 -12.77 -23.83
C LEU A 220 25.72 -13.53 -23.92
N VAL A 221 26.23 -14.08 -22.81
CA VAL A 221 27.46 -14.88 -22.78
C VAL A 221 27.31 -16.15 -23.62
N TRP A 222 26.18 -16.85 -23.51
CA TRP A 222 25.90 -18.03 -24.33
C TRP A 222 25.83 -17.64 -25.81
N LYS A 223 25.15 -16.54 -26.17
CA LYS A 223 25.05 -16.09 -27.56
C LYS A 223 26.43 -15.72 -28.14
N VAL A 224 27.28 -15.05 -27.36
CA VAL A 224 28.66 -14.70 -27.78
C VAL A 224 29.52 -15.95 -27.91
N ARG A 225 29.43 -16.90 -26.97
CA ARG A 225 30.19 -18.16 -27.00
C ARG A 225 29.71 -19.09 -28.12
N SER A 226 28.41 -19.14 -28.38
CA SER A 226 27.81 -19.89 -29.49
C SER A 226 28.25 -19.33 -30.82
N ARG A 227 28.33 -18.00 -30.98
CA ARG A 227 28.88 -17.40 -32.21
C ARG A 227 30.35 -17.77 -32.43
N ARG A 228 31.17 -17.75 -31.37
CA ARG A 228 32.58 -18.20 -31.46
C ARG A 228 32.73 -19.69 -31.79
N ASN A 229 31.84 -20.54 -31.30
CA ASN A 229 31.87 -21.98 -31.59
C ASN A 229 31.42 -22.31 -33.02
N VAL A 230 30.61 -21.44 -33.64
CA VAL A 230 30.18 -21.56 -35.04
C VAL A 230 31.26 -21.12 -36.03
N GLU A 231 32.20 -20.25 -35.60
CA GLU A 231 33.35 -19.81 -36.42
C GLU A 231 34.57 -20.74 -36.36
N HIS A 232 34.46 -21.91 -35.72
CA HIS A 232 35.45 -22.99 -35.84
C HIS A 232 34.84 -24.32 -36.34
N PRO A 233 34.52 -24.44 -37.65
CA PRO A 233 34.49 -25.72 -38.31
C PRO A 233 35.93 -26.14 -38.65
N ARG A 234 36.42 -27.02 -37.79
CA ARG A 234 37.48 -28.00 -37.96
C ARG A 234 37.74 -28.39 -39.43
N SER A 235 38.96 -28.12 -39.88
CA SER A 235 39.59 -28.70 -41.07
C SER A 235 39.65 -30.23 -40.98
N ASN A 236 39.22 -30.91 -42.04
CA ASN A 236 39.67 -32.20 -42.60
C ASN A 236 38.67 -32.57 -43.72
N ARG A 237 39.00 -32.33 -45.00
CA ARG A 237 39.80 -33.16 -45.93
C ARG A 237 39.13 -34.51 -46.20
N GLY A 238 38.76 -34.68 -47.47
CA GLY A 238 37.82 -35.69 -47.98
C GLY A 238 38.36 -37.11 -48.15
N GLU A 239 37.40 -38.00 -48.44
CA GLU A 239 37.43 -39.23 -49.26
C GLU A 239 36.00 -39.83 -49.15
N GLU A 240 35.25 -39.92 -50.26
CA GLU A 240 34.78 -41.16 -50.93
C GLU A 240 33.59 -41.85 -50.19
N GLU A 241 32.48 -42.34 -50.75
CA GLU A 241 32.06 -42.92 -52.04
C GLU A 241 30.50 -43.10 -51.94
N SER A 242 29.66 -42.80 -52.94
CA SER A 242 29.14 -43.72 -53.99
C SER A 242 27.64 -44.09 -53.83
N PHE A 243 26.86 -43.77 -54.89
CA PHE A 243 25.69 -44.50 -55.49
C PHE A 243 24.46 -44.86 -54.59
N THR A 244 23.19 -44.68 -54.96
CA THR A 244 22.48 -44.99 -56.22
C THR A 244 21.04 -44.42 -56.16
N ASP A 245 20.50 -43.93 -57.27
CA ASP A 245 19.06 -43.79 -57.61
C ASP A 245 18.76 -44.90 -58.66
N PRO A 246 17.53 -45.43 -58.95
CA PRO A 246 16.31 -44.64 -59.20
C PRO A 246 14.93 -45.35 -59.01
N MET A 247 13.87 -44.61 -59.38
CA MET A 247 12.66 -45.04 -60.12
C MET A 247 11.33 -45.26 -59.35
N ALA A 248 10.34 -44.43 -59.71
CA ALA A 248 8.93 -44.45 -59.27
C ALA A 248 8.07 -45.53 -59.96
N PRO A 249 6.86 -45.80 -59.45
CA PRO A 249 5.65 -45.54 -60.28
C PRO A 249 4.42 -44.98 -59.53
N GLN A 250 3.50 -44.44 -60.34
CA GLN A 250 2.24 -43.71 -60.06
C GLN A 250 1.15 -44.46 -59.28
N PRO A 251 0.16 -43.76 -58.67
CA PRO A 251 -1.14 -44.35 -58.33
C PRO A 251 -2.25 -43.95 -59.33
N ALA A 252 -3.04 -44.93 -59.73
CA ALA A 252 -4.30 -44.77 -60.44
C ALA A 252 -5.49 -44.88 -59.47
N GLY A 253 -6.60 -44.19 -59.76
CA GLY A 253 -7.91 -44.49 -59.16
C GLY A 253 -8.83 -43.29 -58.97
N GLU A 254 -9.48 -42.84 -60.05
CA GLU A 254 -10.70 -42.02 -60.06
C GLU A 254 -11.88 -42.76 -59.39
N THR A 255 -12.88 -42.08 -58.82
CA THR A 255 -14.14 -41.69 -59.49
C THR A 255 -14.95 -40.81 -58.53
N SER A 256 -15.39 -39.60 -58.95
CA SER A 256 -16.72 -39.23 -59.51
C SER A 256 -17.87 -39.52 -58.54
N GLU A 257 -18.84 -38.66 -58.18
CA GLU A 257 -19.57 -37.57 -58.84
C GLU A 257 -20.39 -36.91 -57.70
N LYS A 258 -20.56 -35.59 -57.59
CA LYS A 258 -21.63 -34.77 -58.19
C LYS A 258 -21.52 -33.34 -57.68
#